data_AF-D3F210-F1
#
_entry.id   AF-D3F210-F1
#
_cell.length_a   1.000
_cell.length_b   1.000
_cell.length_c   1.000
_cell.angle_alpha   90.00
_cell.angle_beta   90.00
_cell.angle_gamma   90.00
#
_symmetry.space_group_name_H-M   'P 1'
#
loop_
_entity.id
_entity.type
_entity.pdbx_description
1 polymer ?
#
loop_
_entity_poly.entity_id
_entity_poly.type
_entity_poly.pdbx_seq_one_letter_code
_entity_poly.pdbx_strand_id
1 'polypeptide(L)'
;MNGELAETIARRVAELVAARPPARLLTVEQVAEMLQVRSEWVYQHADELGALRLGDGSKGRLRFDAELVRERLRPPTTRRRASAAATGTARSRAAAAAAAPSDGTSLLRVGPKRG
;
A
#
# COMPACT_ATOMS: atom_id res chain seq x y z
N MET A 1 -5.63 -2.18 -34.79
CA MET A 1 -4.93 -3.29 -34.10
C MET A 1 -4.97 -3.22 -32.57
N ASN A 2 -5.37 -2.10 -31.92
CA ASN A 2 -5.42 -2.03 -30.45
C ASN A 2 -6.61 -2.76 -29.79
N GLY A 3 -7.68 -3.03 -30.55
CA GLY A 3 -8.89 -3.66 -30.01
C GLY A 3 -8.71 -5.12 -29.58
N GLU A 4 -7.94 -5.91 -30.34
CA GLU A 4 -7.72 -7.34 -30.04
C GLU A 4 -6.89 -7.55 -28.77
N LEU A 5 -5.88 -6.69 -28.55
CA LEU A 5 -5.12 -6.68 -27.31
C LEU A 5 -5.97 -6.24 -26.12
N ALA A 6 -6.78 -5.19 -26.28
CA ALA A 6 -7.69 -4.73 -25.23
C ALA A 6 -8.68 -5.83 -24.83
N GLU A 7 -9.25 -6.54 -25.81
CA GLU A 7 -10.16 -7.67 -25.58
C GLU A 7 -9.47 -8.83 -24.85
N THR A 8 -8.23 -9.15 -25.23
CA THR A 8 -7.44 -10.20 -24.57
C THR A 8 -7.13 -9.84 -23.12
N ILE A 9 -6.76 -8.58 -22.86
CA ILE A 9 -6.52 -8.10 -21.49
C ILE A 9 -7.83 -8.11 -20.70
N ALA A 10 -8.93 -7.61 -21.27
CA ALA A 10 -10.23 -7.55 -20.59
C ALA A 10 -10.71 -8.95 -20.19
N ARG A 11 -10.64 -9.93 -21.10
CA ARG A 11 -10.98 -11.32 -20.80
C ARG A 11 -10.10 -11.89 -19.71
N ARG A 12 -8.78 -11.67 -19.77
CA ARG A 12 -7.87 -12.18 -18.74
C ARG A 12 -8.14 -11.57 -17.38
N VAL A 13 -8.45 -10.27 -17.32
CA VAL A 13 -8.82 -9.59 -16.08
C VAL A 13 -10.14 -10.14 -15.54
N ALA A 14 -11.14 -10.35 -16.39
CA ALA A 14 -12.43 -10.93 -15.99
C ALA A 14 -12.26 -12.34 -15.40
N GLU A 15 -11.46 -13.20 -16.04
CA GLU A 15 -11.12 -14.53 -15.52
C GLU A 15 -10.46 -14.45 -14.13
N LEU A 16 -9.50 -13.53 -13.95
CA LEU A 16 -8.79 -13.35 -12.68
C LEU A 16 -9.70 -12.81 -11.57
N VAL A 17 -10.62 -11.90 -11.91
CA VAL A 17 -11.59 -11.35 -10.95
C VAL A 17 -12.62 -12.41 -10.56
N ALA A 18 -13.12 -13.19 -11.53
CA ALA A 18 -14.10 -14.24 -11.28
C ALA A 18 -13.53 -15.40 -10.44
N ALA A 19 -12.23 -15.69 -10.56
CA ALA A 19 -11.55 -16.69 -9.75
C ALA A 19 -11.32 -16.26 -8.29
N ARG A 20 -11.55 -14.98 -7.94
CA ARG A 20 -11.36 -14.49 -6.58
C ARG A 20 -12.52 -14.99 -5.70
N PRO A 21 -12.24 -15.62 -4.55
CA PRO A 21 -13.31 -16.07 -3.65
C PRO A 21 -14.14 -14.86 -3.18
N PRO A 22 -15.44 -15.06 -2.89
CA PRO A 22 -16.30 -14.00 -2.39
C PRO A 22 -15.73 -13.41 -1.09
N ALA A 23 -15.86 -12.09 -0.94
CA ALA A 23 -15.39 -11.36 0.23
C ALA A 23 -16.01 -11.93 1.50
N ARG A 24 -15.17 -12.41 2.42
CA ARG A 24 -15.62 -12.86 3.74
C ARG A 24 -15.80 -11.64 4.64
N LEU A 25 -17.04 -11.18 4.73
CA LEU A 25 -17.41 -10.04 5.57
C LEU A 25 -17.50 -10.44 7.05
N LEU A 26 -16.65 -9.83 7.87
CA LEU A 26 -16.56 -10.02 9.31
C LEU A 26 -17.27 -8.90 10.07
N THR A 27 -17.78 -9.21 11.26
CA THR A 27 -18.22 -8.21 12.25
C THR A 27 -17.04 -7.64 13.02
N VAL A 28 -17.29 -6.61 13.83
CA VAL A 28 -16.29 -6.02 14.74
C VAL A 28 -15.71 -7.07 15.68
N GLU A 29 -16.56 -7.91 16.27
CA GLU A 29 -16.17 -8.95 17.23
C GLU A 29 -15.27 -10.00 16.56
N GLN A 30 -15.61 -10.39 15.33
CA GLN A 30 -14.82 -11.36 14.57
C GLN A 30 -13.45 -10.78 14.16
N VAL A 31 -13.36 -9.48 13.85
CA VAL A 31 -12.07 -8.83 13.61
C VAL A 31 -11.27 -8.72 14.90
N ALA A 32 -11.91 -8.37 16.02
CA ALA A 32 -11.27 -8.30 17.32
C ALA A 32 -10.67 -9.65 17.72
N GLU A 33 -11.42 -10.74 17.52
CA GLU A 33 -10.93 -12.11 17.72
C GLU A 33 -9.79 -12.46 16.74
N MET A 34 -9.95 -12.15 15.45
CA MET A 34 -8.91 -12.43 14.45
C MET A 34 -7.57 -11.75 14.77
N LEU A 35 -7.62 -10.53 15.30
CA LEU A 35 -6.43 -9.74 15.63
C LEU A 35 -5.99 -9.90 17.09
N GLN A 36 -6.76 -10.62 17.92
CA GLN A 36 -6.56 -10.73 19.37
C GLN A 36 -6.47 -9.36 20.07
N VAL A 37 -7.33 -8.43 19.66
CA VAL A 37 -7.44 -7.07 20.22
C VAL A 37 -8.82 -6.85 20.82
N ARG A 38 -9.00 -5.73 21.54
CA ARG A 38 -10.31 -5.33 22.06
C ARG A 38 -11.18 -4.75 20.95
N SER A 39 -12.50 -5.00 20.98
CA SER A 39 -13.45 -4.43 20.01
C SER A 39 -13.41 -2.89 19.94
N GLU A 40 -13.12 -2.23 21.07
CA GLU A 40 -12.93 -0.78 21.13
C GLU A 40 -11.81 -0.29 20.20
N TRP A 41 -10.70 -1.04 20.12
CA TRP A 41 -9.61 -0.70 19.22
C TRP A 41 -10.04 -0.81 17.75
N VAL A 42 -10.86 -1.81 17.43
CA VAL A 42 -11.40 -2.01 16.07
C VAL A 42 -12.34 -0.86 15.67
N TYR A 43 -13.15 -0.35 16.60
CA TYR A 43 -13.97 0.85 16.33
C TYR A 43 -13.10 2.07 16.07
N GLN A 44 -12.04 2.27 16.86
CA GLN A 44 -11.13 3.40 16.71
C GLN A 44 -10.35 3.37 15.40
N HIS A 45 -10.02 2.18 14.88
CA HIS A 45 -9.24 2.00 13.64
C HIS A 45 -10.10 1.50 12.48
N ALA A 46 -11.43 1.68 12.53
CA ALA A 46 -12.36 1.10 11.57
C ALA A 46 -12.03 1.50 10.12
N ASP A 47 -11.72 2.78 9.88
CA ASP A 47 -11.42 3.29 8.54
C ASP A 47 -10.08 2.74 8.01
N GLU A 48 -9.07 2.63 8.88
CA GLU A 48 -7.74 2.08 8.54
C GLU A 48 -7.86 0.60 8.15
N LEU A 49 -8.67 -0.15 8.89
CA LEU A 49 -8.98 -1.55 8.64
C LEU A 49 -9.89 -1.76 7.41
N GLY A 50 -10.46 -0.70 6.85
CA GLY A 50 -11.30 -0.75 5.65
C GLY A 50 -12.75 -1.15 5.94
N ALA A 51 -13.34 -0.59 7.00
CA ALA A 51 -14.74 -0.84 7.33
C ALA A 51 -15.69 -0.43 6.19
N LEU A 52 -16.67 -1.30 5.92
CA LEU A 52 -17.79 -1.09 5.03
C LEU A 52 -19.03 -0.85 5.89
N ARG A 53 -19.69 0.29 5.69
CA ARG A 53 -20.95 0.61 6.39
C ARG A 53 -22.12 0.07 5.57
N LEU A 54 -22.82 -0.93 6.12
CA LEU A 54 -24.05 -1.45 5.51
C LEU A 54 -25.27 -0.73 6.11
N GLY A 55 -26.07 -0.13 5.23
CA GLY A 55 -27.30 0.57 5.56
C GLY A 55 -27.19 2.10 5.45
N ASP A 56 -28.31 2.70 5.14
CA ASP A 56 -28.59 4.13 5.00
C ASP A 56 -28.90 4.73 6.38
N GLY A 57 -27.86 4.99 7.17
CA GLY A 57 -28.01 5.69 8.43
C GLY A 57 -26.73 5.78 9.26
N SER A 58 -26.72 6.69 10.23
CA SER A 58 -25.62 6.89 11.18
C SER A 58 -25.27 5.65 12.01
N LYS A 59 -26.21 4.69 12.10
CA LYS A 59 -26.06 3.39 12.77
C LYS A 59 -25.87 2.20 11.82
N GLY A 60 -25.53 2.45 10.55
CA GLY A 60 -25.22 1.37 9.60
C GLY A 60 -24.16 0.43 10.18
N ARG A 61 -24.38 -0.88 10.04
CA ARG A 61 -23.52 -1.90 10.67
C ARG A 61 -22.16 -1.92 9.97
N LEU A 62 -21.08 -1.90 10.74
CA LEU A 62 -19.74 -2.06 10.20
C LEU A 62 -19.48 -3.52 9.82
N ARG A 63 -18.93 -3.71 8.63
CA ARG A 63 -18.42 -4.99 8.13
C ARG A 63 -17.01 -4.81 7.63
N PHE A 64 -16.22 -5.88 7.68
CA PHE A 64 -14.82 -5.84 7.30
C PHE A 64 -14.53 -6.99 6.34
N ASP A 65 -13.81 -6.71 5.26
CA ASP A 65 -13.27 -7.78 4.42
C ASP A 65 -12.03 -8.37 5.11
N ALA A 66 -12.05 -9.67 5.40
CA ALA A 66 -10.97 -10.35 6.11
C ALA A 66 -9.60 -10.25 5.40
N GLU A 67 -9.57 -10.31 4.06
CA GLU A 67 -8.34 -10.20 3.29
C GLU A 67 -7.85 -8.76 3.27
N LEU A 68 -8.76 -7.79 3.13
CA LEU A 68 -8.41 -6.37 3.16
C LEU A 68 -7.80 -5.97 4.51
N VAL A 69 -8.37 -6.43 5.62
CA VAL A 69 -7.82 -6.19 6.96
C VAL A 69 -6.39 -6.70 7.06
N ARG A 70 -6.13 -7.93 6.60
CA ARG A 70 -4.78 -8.52 6.59
C ARG A 70 -3.82 -7.74 5.70
N GLU A 71 -4.28 -7.30 4.53
CA GLU A 71 -3.48 -6.52 3.59
C GLU A 71 -3.08 -5.17 4.19
N ARG A 72 -4.02 -4.46 4.82
CA ARG A 72 -3.80 -3.14 5.44
C ARG A 72 -2.82 -3.18 6.60
N LEU A 73 -2.79 -4.28 7.34
CA LEU A 73 -1.85 -4.48 8.45
C LEU A 73 -0.48 -5.00 8.02
N ARG A 74 -0.30 -5.41 6.75
CA ARG A 74 1.03 -5.81 6.27
C ARG A 74 1.95 -4.59 6.26
N PRO A 75 3.14 -4.68 6.86
CA PRO A 75 4.11 -3.60 6.75
C PRO A 75 4.47 -3.41 5.27
N PRO A 76 4.72 -2.17 4.81
CA PRO A 76 5.15 -1.92 3.45
C PRO A 76 6.45 -2.68 3.20
N THR A 77 6.36 -3.83 2.53
CA THR A 77 7.53 -4.60 2.15
C THR A 77 8.38 -3.73 1.22
N THR A 78 9.69 -3.72 1.45
CA THR A 78 10.66 -2.78 0.84
C THR A 78 10.76 -2.85 -0.70
N ARG A 79 9.90 -3.63 -1.37
CA ARG A 79 9.83 -3.78 -2.84
C ARG A 79 9.65 -2.46 -3.58
N ARG A 80 9.07 -1.43 -2.94
CA ARG A 80 8.92 -0.08 -3.53
C ARG A 80 10.25 0.69 -3.70
N ARG A 81 11.35 0.26 -3.05
CA ARG A 81 12.65 0.93 -3.24
C ARG A 81 13.30 0.60 -4.59
N ALA A 82 13.05 -0.60 -5.13
CA ALA A 82 13.56 -1.00 -6.44
C ALA A 82 12.85 -0.30 -7.60
N SER A 83 11.54 -0.02 -7.48
CA SER A 83 10.77 0.70 -8.51
C SER A 83 10.98 2.21 -8.48
N ALA A 84 11.22 2.80 -7.30
CA ALA A 84 11.63 4.20 -7.19
C ALA A 84 13.07 4.43 -7.70
N ALA A 85 13.97 3.46 -7.53
CA ALA A 85 15.32 3.52 -8.10
C ALA A 85 15.32 3.44 -9.64
N ALA A 86 14.38 2.70 -10.24
CA ALA A 86 14.25 2.60 -11.69
C ALA A 86 13.73 3.89 -12.37
N THR A 87 12.98 4.72 -11.64
CA THR A 87 12.44 5.99 -12.16
C THR A 87 13.32 7.21 -11.86
N GLY A 88 14.35 7.07 -11.01
CA GLY A 88 15.27 8.16 -10.63
C GLY A 88 16.39 8.46 -11.63
N THR A 89 16.74 7.51 -12.51
CA THR A 89 17.95 7.63 -13.38
C THR A 89 17.77 8.57 -14.56
N ALA A 90 16.54 8.89 -14.98
CA ALA A 90 16.30 9.84 -16.07
C ALA A 90 16.40 11.30 -15.62
N ARG A 91 16.03 11.61 -14.36
CA ARG A 91 16.02 12.99 -13.84
C ARG A 91 17.39 13.45 -13.33
N SER A 92 18.26 12.53 -12.91
CA SER A 92 19.61 12.84 -12.43
C SER A 92 20.61 13.14 -13.54
N ARG A 93 20.44 12.59 -14.76
CA ARG A 93 21.32 12.92 -15.90
C ARG A 93 21.09 14.31 -16.48
N ALA A 94 19.87 14.83 -16.43
CA ALA A 94 19.56 16.19 -16.89
C ALA A 94 20.18 17.27 -15.99
N ALA A 95 20.28 17.01 -14.67
CA ALA A 95 20.94 17.92 -13.74
C ALA A 95 22.48 17.88 -13.83
N ALA A 96 23.06 16.74 -14.22
CA ALA A 96 24.52 16.57 -14.32
C ALA A 96 25.14 17.24 -15.56
N ALA A 97 24.35 17.59 -16.58
CA ALA A 97 24.86 18.27 -17.79
C ALA A 97 25.09 19.79 -17.59
N ALA A 98 24.72 20.35 -16.43
CA ALA A 98 24.84 21.78 -16.14
C ALA A 98 26.04 22.15 -15.24
N ALA A 99 26.86 21.20 -14.83
CA ALA A 99 27.97 21.46 -13.91
C ALA A 99 29.28 20.81 -14.42
N ALA A 100 30.01 21.57 -15.24
CA ALA A 100 31.44 21.37 -15.44
C ALA A 100 32.21 21.84 -14.18
N PRO A 101 33.45 21.35 -13.95
CA PRO A 101 33.95 21.05 -12.62
C PRO A 101 34.67 22.25 -11.98
N SER A 102 34.52 22.39 -10.67
CA SER A 102 35.48 23.12 -9.85
C SER A 102 36.09 22.13 -8.85
N ASP A 103 37.41 22.12 -8.89
CA ASP A 103 38.34 21.51 -7.96
C ASP A 103 37.91 21.57 -6.48
N GLY A 104 38.43 20.62 -5.71
CA GLY A 104 38.72 20.86 -4.30
C GLY A 104 38.08 19.87 -3.35
N THR A 105 38.88 18.89 -2.98
CA THR A 105 39.14 18.49 -1.59
C THR A 105 37.94 18.31 -0.63
N SER A 106 37.80 17.06 -0.18
CA SER A 106 37.63 16.62 1.22
C SER A 106 36.74 17.44 2.15
N LEU A 107 35.87 16.74 2.89
CA LEU A 107 36.13 16.49 4.32
C LEU A 107 35.08 15.52 4.88
N LEU A 108 35.61 14.43 5.46
CA LEU A 108 34.93 13.59 6.42
C LEU A 108 34.42 14.46 7.59
N ARG A 109 33.18 14.22 8.04
CA ARG A 109 32.74 14.67 9.37
C ARG A 109 32.01 13.54 10.08
N VAL A 110 32.78 12.70 10.75
CA VAL A 110 32.30 11.87 11.85
C VAL A 110 32.23 12.75 13.09
N GLY A 111 31.03 12.95 13.63
CA GLY A 111 30.84 13.62 14.93
C GLY A 111 30.91 12.60 16.07
N PRO A 112 31.58 12.91 17.20
CA PRO A 112 31.66 11.99 18.34
C PRO A 112 30.41 12.09 19.23
N LYS A 113 29.92 10.95 19.74
CA LYS A 113 29.03 10.91 20.90
C LYS A 113 29.87 11.04 22.18
N ARG A 114 29.48 11.95 23.07
CA ARG A 114 29.93 11.99 24.47
C ARG A 114 28.74 11.75 25.40
N GLY A 115 29.01 10.89 26.39
CA GLY A 115 28.52 10.86 27.78
C GLY A 115 27.08 11.22 28.04
#